data_AF-A0A1W9U6J2-F1
#
_entry.id   AF-A0A1W9U6J2-F1
#
_cell.length_a   1.000
_cell.length_b   1.000
_cell.length_c   1.000
_cell.angle_alpha   90.00
_cell.angle_beta   90.00
_cell.angle_gamma   90.00
#
_symmetry.space_group_name_H-M   'P 1'
#
loop_
_entity.id
_entity.type
_entity.pdbx_description
1 polymer ?
#
loop_
_entity_poly.entity_id
_entity_poly.type
_entity_poly.pdbx_seq_one_letter_code
_entity_poly.pdbx_strand_id
1 'polypeptide(L)'
;MSQQYEIQLPVFEGPLGLLLQLIEREELDITTVALARVTDQYLVYLEELEQRQVKELADFIVVAAKLLLIKSLSLLSRPSEMSPEAEEAGDELVRQLQEYKRFKNIAGLLHEREKQGLHGYVRIAPTPHLEPQLDLDGVTFHDLVAVVQEALEAI
;
A
#
# COMPACT_ATOMS: atom_id res chain seq x y z
N MET A 1 1.27 45.12 -6.04
CA MET A 1 1.67 44.05 -5.10
C MET A 1 0.95 42.78 -5.54
N SER A 2 1.46 42.15 -6.59
CA SER A 2 0.98 40.86 -7.09
C SER A 2 1.53 39.79 -6.15
N GLN A 3 0.73 39.36 -5.19
CA GLN A 3 1.05 38.20 -4.36
C GLN A 3 1.06 36.98 -5.27
N GLN A 4 2.26 36.55 -5.63
CA GLN A 4 2.53 35.37 -6.43
C GLN A 4 2.22 34.18 -5.52
N TYR A 5 1.04 33.60 -5.67
CA TYR A 5 0.63 32.40 -4.93
C TYR A 5 1.45 31.23 -5.49
N GLU A 6 2.56 30.93 -4.83
CA GLU A 6 3.48 29.87 -5.23
C GLU A 6 2.85 28.53 -4.84
N ILE A 7 2.05 27.97 -5.76
CA ILE A 7 1.49 26.62 -5.60
C ILE A 7 2.62 25.63 -5.90
N GLN A 8 3.37 25.24 -4.87
CA GLN A 8 4.21 24.05 -4.95
C GLN A 8 3.28 22.84 -4.91
N LEU A 9 2.95 22.32 -6.10
CA LEU A 9 2.23 21.06 -6.21
C LEU A 9 3.20 19.92 -5.88
N PRO A 10 2.92 19.08 -4.88
CA PRO A 10 3.65 17.82 -4.75
C PRO A 10 3.46 17.02 -6.03
N VAL A 11 4.52 16.38 -6.52
CA VAL A 11 4.39 15.40 -7.60
C VAL A 11 3.55 14.26 -7.02
N PHE A 12 2.28 14.18 -7.44
CA PHE A 12 1.37 13.19 -6.92
C PHE A 12 1.69 11.83 -7.50
N GLU A 13 1.72 10.81 -6.65
CA GLU A 13 1.79 9.41 -7.06
C GLU A 13 0.40 8.92 -7.53
N GLY A 14 -0.11 9.54 -8.60
CA GLY A 14 -1.34 9.14 -9.26
C GLY A 14 -2.66 9.71 -8.68
N PRO A 15 -3.81 9.26 -9.21
CA PRO A 15 -5.11 9.89 -8.97
C PRO A 15 -5.67 9.68 -7.56
N LEU A 16 -5.38 8.54 -6.93
CA LEU A 16 -5.81 8.25 -5.56
C LEU A 16 -5.08 9.13 -4.53
N GLY A 17 -3.80 9.42 -4.76
CA GLY A 17 -3.00 10.31 -3.93
C GLY A 17 -3.57 11.74 -3.93
N LEU A 18 -3.96 12.23 -5.10
CA LEU A 18 -4.63 13.53 -5.24
C LEU A 18 -5.98 13.55 -4.51
N LEU A 19 -6.83 12.53 -4.74
CA LEU A 19 -8.14 12.46 -4.07
C LEU A 19 -8.03 12.45 -2.55
N LEU A 20 -7.10 11.65 -2.02
CA LEU A 20 -6.86 11.59 -0.60
C LEU A 20 -6.45 12.97 -0.05
N GLN A 21 -5.56 13.68 -0.75
CA GLN A 21 -5.15 15.02 -0.35
C GLN A 21 -6.33 16.03 -0.37
N LEU A 22 -7.17 15.99 -1.41
CA LEU A 22 -8.33 16.88 -1.50
C LEU A 22 -9.32 16.65 -0.35
N ILE A 23 -9.61 15.39 -0.03
CA ILE A 23 -10.48 15.00 1.08
C ILE A 23 -9.88 15.43 2.43
N GLU A 24 -8.58 15.20 2.63
CA GLU A 24 -7.89 15.60 3.87
C GLU A 24 -7.84 17.12 4.04
N ARG A 25 -7.67 17.88 2.94
CA ARG A 25 -7.69 19.35 2.95
C ARG A 25 -9.06 19.92 3.35
N GLU A 26 -10.13 19.23 2.98
CA GLU A 26 -11.51 19.61 3.33
C GLU A 26 -11.94 19.07 4.71
N GLU A 27 -11.06 18.37 5.43
CA GLU A 27 -11.36 17.72 6.72
C GLU A 27 -12.55 16.75 6.64
N LEU A 28 -12.69 16.04 5.52
CA LEU A 28 -13.80 15.10 5.27
C LEU A 28 -13.40 13.65 5.55
N ASP A 29 -14.38 12.85 5.96
CA ASP A 29 -14.25 11.39 5.99
C ASP A 29 -14.34 10.77 4.59
N ILE A 30 -13.61 9.68 4.35
CA ILE A 30 -13.62 8.97 3.07
C ILE A 30 -14.97 8.26 2.88
N THR A 31 -15.86 8.94 2.17
CA THR A 31 -17.24 8.52 1.87
C THR A 31 -17.62 8.91 0.44
N THR A 32 -18.68 8.31 -0.11
CA THR A 32 -19.21 8.67 -1.44
C THR A 32 -19.66 10.13 -1.51
N VAL A 33 -20.23 10.66 -0.40
CA VAL A 33 -20.61 12.08 -0.28
C VAL A 33 -19.39 12.99 -0.32
N ALA A 34 -18.30 12.64 0.36
CA ALA A 34 -17.07 13.42 0.31
C ALA A 34 -16.44 13.40 -1.09
N LEU A 35 -16.43 12.24 -1.76
CA LEU A 35 -15.97 12.11 -3.14
C LEU A 35 -16.76 13.03 -4.08
N ALA A 36 -18.09 13.05 -3.98
CA ALA A 36 -18.94 13.94 -4.77
C ALA A 36 -18.64 15.44 -4.55
N ARG A 37 -18.26 15.83 -3.32
CA ARG A 37 -17.90 17.21 -2.97
C ARG A 37 -16.55 17.62 -3.58
N VAL A 38 -15.55 16.74 -3.54
CA VAL A 38 -14.21 17.05 -4.05
C VAL A 38 -14.07 16.87 -5.57
N THR A 39 -15.08 16.31 -6.25
CA THR A 39 -15.08 16.08 -7.71
C THR A 39 -14.71 17.34 -8.51
N ASP A 40 -15.26 18.50 -8.16
CA ASP A 40 -14.98 19.74 -8.92
C ASP A 40 -13.51 20.15 -8.80
N GLN A 41 -12.94 20.00 -7.61
CA GLN A 41 -11.52 20.31 -7.37
C GLN A 41 -10.61 19.33 -8.10
N TYR A 42 -11.02 18.06 -8.18
CA TYR A 42 -10.31 17.04 -8.95
C TYR A 42 -10.29 17.37 -10.45
N LEU A 43 -11.44 17.80 -11.01
CA LEU A 43 -11.54 18.15 -12.43
C LEU A 43 -10.71 19.38 -12.79
N VAL A 44 -10.72 20.41 -11.94
CA VAL A 44 -9.84 21.59 -12.12
C VAL A 44 -8.37 21.17 -12.19
N TYR A 45 -7.95 20.27 -11.31
CA TYR A 45 -6.59 19.76 -11.33
C TYR A 45 -6.28 18.91 -12.58
N LEU A 46 -7.26 18.15 -13.07
CA LEU A 46 -7.12 17.35 -14.29
C LEU A 46 -6.89 18.23 -15.53
N GLU A 47 -7.59 19.36 -15.64
CA GLU A 47 -7.39 20.33 -16.72
C GLU A 47 -5.98 20.93 -16.70
N GLU A 48 -5.46 21.24 -15.51
CA GLU A 48 -4.07 21.73 -15.35
C GLU A 48 -3.03 20.66 -15.73
N LEU A 49 -3.31 19.39 -15.46
CA LEU A 49 -2.46 18.25 -15.83
C LEU A 49 -2.43 18.01 -17.34
N GLU A 50 -3.58 18.11 -18.02
CA GLU A 50 -3.68 17.92 -19.47
C GLU A 50 -2.78 18.91 -20.22
N GLN A 51 -2.76 20.17 -19.77
CA GLN A 51 -1.89 21.22 -20.34
C GLN A 51 -0.39 20.90 -20.21
N ARG A 52 -0.01 20.04 -19.26
CA ARG A 52 1.38 19.65 -18.97
C ARG A 52 1.82 18.36 -19.68
N GLN A 53 0.97 17.73 -20.49
CA GLN A 53 1.27 16.50 -21.26
C GLN A 53 1.85 15.35 -20.43
N VAL A 54 1.24 15.09 -19.27
CA VAL A 54 1.68 14.01 -18.38
C VAL A 54 1.33 12.65 -18.98
N LYS A 55 2.30 11.71 -19.00
CA LYS A 55 2.13 10.36 -19.55
C LYS A 55 1.03 9.54 -18.88
N GLU A 56 0.66 9.90 -17.65
CA GLU A 56 -0.26 9.16 -16.78
C GLU A 56 -1.70 9.70 -16.80
N LEU A 57 -2.04 10.58 -17.75
CA LEU A 57 -3.36 11.22 -17.82
C LEU A 57 -4.53 10.22 -17.90
N ALA A 58 -4.30 9.05 -18.52
CA ALA A 58 -5.32 8.01 -18.68
C ALA A 58 -5.90 7.54 -17.34
N ASP A 59 -5.06 7.32 -16.33
CA ASP A 59 -5.49 6.85 -15.01
C ASP A 59 -6.35 7.91 -14.30
N PHE A 60 -6.02 9.18 -14.49
CA PHE A 60 -6.81 10.28 -13.96
C PHE A 60 -8.18 10.39 -14.64
N ILE A 61 -8.25 10.20 -15.96
CA ILE A 61 -9.53 10.25 -16.71
C ILE A 61 -10.47 9.14 -16.24
N VAL A 62 -9.96 7.92 -15.98
CA VAL A 62 -10.77 6.81 -15.45
C VAL A 62 -11.39 7.17 -14.10
N VAL A 63 -10.59 7.76 -13.21
CA VAL A 63 -11.08 8.19 -11.89
C VAL A 63 -12.04 9.39 -12.02
N ALA A 64 -11.77 10.35 -12.90
CA ALA A 64 -12.67 11.47 -13.18
C ALA A 64 -14.05 11.01 -13.64
N ALA A 65 -14.11 10.04 -14.55
CA ALA A 65 -15.36 9.46 -15.03
C ALA A 65 -16.16 8.83 -13.88
N LYS A 66 -15.49 8.08 -12.98
CA LYS A 66 -16.12 7.52 -11.78
C LYS A 66 -16.65 8.61 -10.84
N LEU A 67 -15.87 9.67 -10.59
CA LEU A 67 -16.27 10.79 -9.73
C LEU A 67 -17.46 11.57 -10.28
N LEU A 68 -17.51 11.76 -11.60
CA LEU A 68 -18.65 12.39 -12.28
C LEU A 68 -19.92 11.55 -12.13
N LEU A 69 -19.82 10.23 -12.30
CA LEU A 69 -20.92 9.30 -12.05
C LEU A 69 -21.41 9.40 -10.61
N ILE A 70 -20.50 9.29 -9.64
CA ILE A 70 -20.82 9.40 -8.20
C ILE A 70 -21.50 10.74 -7.89
N LYS A 71 -20.96 11.85 -8.42
CA LYS A 71 -21.55 13.17 -8.22
C LYS A 71 -22.95 13.27 -8.83
N SER A 72 -23.13 12.80 -10.06
CA SER A 72 -24.44 12.79 -10.72
C SER A 72 -25.48 12.03 -9.89
N LEU A 73 -25.12 10.85 -9.37
CA LEU A 73 -26.00 10.04 -8.55
C LEU A 73 -26.35 10.73 -7.22
N SER A 74 -25.36 11.34 -6.56
CA SER A 74 -25.55 12.03 -5.28
C SER A 74 -26.53 13.20 -5.37
N LEU A 75 -26.75 13.76 -6.56
CA LEU A 75 -27.63 14.89 -6.80
C LEU A 75 -29.06 14.48 -7.22
N LEU A 76 -29.30 13.20 -7.52
CA LEU A 76 -30.62 12.72 -7.94
C LEU A 76 -31.61 12.71 -6.75
N SER A 77 -32.80 13.26 -6.97
CA SER A 77 -33.83 13.37 -5.93
C SER A 77 -34.59 12.06 -5.63
N ARG A 78 -34.32 10.97 -6.38
CA ARG A 78 -34.99 9.67 -6.22
C ARG A 78 -33.97 8.52 -6.16
N PRO A 79 -33.81 7.84 -5.01
CA PRO A 79 -32.93 6.69 -4.87
C PRO A 79 -33.35 5.49 -5.73
N SER A 80 -34.63 5.40 -6.13
CA SER A 80 -35.15 4.26 -6.91
C SER A 80 -34.71 4.22 -8.37
N GLU A 81 -34.08 5.28 -8.87
CA GLU A 81 -33.55 5.36 -10.24
C GLU A 81 -32.04 5.07 -10.30
N MET A 82 -31.43 4.70 -9.17
CA MET A 82 -30.02 4.34 -9.11
C MET A 82 -29.81 2.92 -9.66
N SER A 83 -28.89 2.79 -10.60
CA SER A 83 -28.40 1.48 -11.02
C SER A 83 -27.53 0.90 -9.89
N PRO A 84 -27.76 -0.36 -9.47
CA PRO A 84 -26.97 -1.02 -8.43
C PRO A 84 -25.46 -1.03 -8.76
N GLU A 85 -25.11 -1.18 -10.05
CA GLU A 85 -23.71 -1.18 -10.49
C GLU A 85 -23.01 0.15 -10.21
N ALA A 86 -23.76 1.25 -10.24
CA ALA A 86 -23.21 2.58 -10.08
C ALA A 86 -22.95 2.94 -8.60
N GLU A 87 -23.80 2.47 -7.68
CA GLU A 87 -23.54 2.53 -6.24
C GLU A 87 -22.31 1.70 -5.87
N GLU A 88 -22.23 0.47 -6.38
CA GLU A 88 -21.12 -0.44 -6.11
C GLU A 88 -19.78 0.13 -6.59
N ALA A 89 -19.75 0.81 -7.74
CA ALA A 89 -18.56 1.51 -8.23
C ALA A 89 -18.09 2.64 -7.29
N GLY A 90 -19.02 3.33 -6.63
CA GLY A 90 -18.70 4.36 -5.63
C GLY A 90 -18.11 3.76 -4.35
N ASP A 91 -18.72 2.70 -3.86
CA ASP A 91 -18.25 1.97 -2.67
C ASP A 91 -16.88 1.30 -2.91
N GLU A 92 -16.65 0.78 -4.11
CA GLU A 92 -15.34 0.27 -4.52
C GLU A 92 -14.26 1.36 -4.43
N LEU A 93 -14.55 2.55 -4.95
CA LEU A 93 -13.60 3.66 -4.93
C LEU A 93 -13.31 4.14 -3.50
N VAL A 94 -14.32 4.18 -2.64
CA VAL A 94 -14.16 4.46 -1.20
C VAL A 94 -13.22 3.43 -0.57
N ARG A 95 -13.45 2.14 -0.82
CA ARG A 95 -12.60 1.06 -0.29
C ARG A 95 -11.15 1.17 -0.77
N GLN A 96 -10.95 1.41 -2.06
CA GLN A 96 -9.63 1.62 -2.65
C GLN A 96 -8.90 2.80 -2.00
N LEU A 97 -9.60 3.91 -1.74
CA LEU A 97 -9.00 5.08 -1.12
C LEU A 97 -8.62 4.85 0.36
N GLN A 98 -9.46 4.12 1.11
CA GLN A 98 -9.15 3.72 2.48
C GLN A 98 -7.92 2.81 2.54
N GLU A 99 -7.83 1.85 1.62
CA GLU A 99 -6.68 0.95 1.50
C GLU A 99 -5.41 1.71 1.13
N TYR A 100 -5.50 2.61 0.13
CA TYR A 100 -4.39 3.48 -0.24
C TYR A 100 -3.92 4.34 0.94
N LYS A 101 -4.83 4.96 1.70
CA LYS A 101 -4.49 5.72 2.92
C LYS A 101 -3.73 4.87 3.93
N ARG A 102 -4.18 3.63 4.15
CA ARG A 102 -3.51 2.69 5.08
C ARG A 102 -2.08 2.40 4.63
N PHE A 103 -1.88 2.08 3.36
CA PHE A 103 -0.54 1.82 2.83
C PHE A 103 0.36 3.05 2.85
N LYS A 104 -0.18 4.24 2.51
CA LYS A 104 0.55 5.51 2.60
C LYS A 104 1.06 5.78 4.02
N ASN A 105 0.22 5.51 5.03
CA ASN A 105 0.62 5.65 6.43
C ASN A 105 1.72 4.65 6.84
N ILE A 106 1.61 3.39 6.41
CA ILE A 106 2.63 2.37 6.66
C ILE A 106 3.94 2.73 5.96
N ALA A 107 3.89 3.18 4.71
CA ALA A 107 5.04 3.64 3.96
C ALA A 107 5.73 4.82 4.67
N GLY A 108 4.96 5.78 5.18
CA GLY A 108 5.49 6.88 6.01
C GLY A 108 6.18 6.39 7.28
N LEU A 109 5.58 5.42 7.98
CA LEU A 109 6.20 4.81 9.16
C LEU A 109 7.51 4.08 8.82
N LEU A 110 7.53 3.31 7.72
CA LEU A 110 8.73 2.60 7.27
C LEU A 110 9.83 3.58 6.87
N HIS A 111 9.49 4.66 6.17
CA HIS A 111 10.43 5.70 5.77
C HIS A 111 11.06 6.39 6.99
N GLU A 112 10.26 6.67 8.03
CA GLU A 112 10.78 7.24 9.28
C GLU A 112 11.71 6.25 10.01
N ARG A 113 11.39 4.95 10.02
CA ARG A 113 12.27 3.91 10.59
C ARG A 113 13.59 3.80 9.84
N GLU A 114 13.54 3.84 8.51
CA GLU A 114 14.72 3.86 7.64
C GLU A 114 15.60 5.08 7.96
N LYS A 115 15.01 6.27 8.05
CA LYS A 115 15.70 7.52 8.39
C LYS A 115 16.37 7.47 9.77
N GLN A 116 15.75 6.78 10.73
CA GLN A 116 16.31 6.53 12.06
C GLN A 116 17.40 5.45 12.07
N GLY A 117 17.70 4.82 10.93
CA GLY A 117 18.67 3.74 10.81
C GLY A 117 18.22 2.44 11.48
N LEU A 118 16.92 2.27 11.73
CA LEU A 118 16.36 1.06 12.35
C LEU A 118 16.23 -0.07 11.30
N HIS A 119 17.36 -0.68 10.95
CA HIS A 119 17.42 -1.82 10.04
C HIS A 119 18.06 -3.04 10.71
N GLY A 120 17.70 -4.23 10.24
CA GLY A 120 18.32 -5.47 10.68
C GLY A 120 19.65 -5.69 9.96
N TYR A 121 20.66 -6.19 10.69
CA TYR A 121 21.88 -6.69 10.09
C TYR A 121 21.73 -8.19 9.85
N VAL A 122 21.88 -8.62 8.59
CA VAL A 122 21.92 -10.06 8.29
C VAL A 122 23.24 -10.62 8.81
N ARG A 123 23.18 -11.75 9.50
CA ARG A 123 24.39 -12.48 9.88
C ARG A 123 24.98 -13.12 8.61
N ILE A 124 26.04 -12.52 8.09
CA ILE A 124 26.79 -13.05 6.93
C ILE A 124 27.64 -14.26 7.33
N ALA A 125 27.99 -14.38 8.62
CA ALA A 125 28.80 -15.49 9.11
C ALA A 125 28.02 -16.81 9.02
N PRO A 126 28.64 -17.88 8.49
CA PRO A 126 28.02 -19.19 8.45
C PRO A 126 27.66 -19.67 9.86
N THR A 127 26.63 -20.52 9.94
CA THR A 127 26.33 -21.25 11.18
C THR A 127 27.61 -21.95 11.63
N PRO A 128 28.06 -21.76 12.89
CA PRO A 128 29.27 -22.40 13.35
C PRO A 128 29.08 -23.91 13.20
N HIS A 129 29.95 -24.54 12.40
CA HIS A 129 30.05 -25.99 12.39
C HIS A 129 30.70 -26.38 13.71
N LEU A 130 29.87 -26.72 14.69
CA LEU A 130 30.34 -27.42 15.88
C LEU A 130 30.76 -28.80 15.39
N GLU A 131 32.06 -29.05 15.31
CA GLU A 131 32.52 -30.44 15.21
C GLU A 131 31.94 -31.17 16.41
N PRO A 132 31.14 -32.24 16.21
CA PRO A 132 30.63 -33.01 17.32
C PRO A 132 31.83 -33.59 18.05
N GLN A 133 32.14 -33.02 19.22
CA GLN A 133 33.14 -33.58 20.11
C GLN A 133 32.49 -34.83 20.71
N LEU A 134 32.80 -35.99 20.11
CA LEU A 134 32.36 -37.27 20.63
C LEU A 134 33.05 -37.47 21.98
N ASP A 135 32.26 -37.40 23.04
CA ASP A 135 32.71 -37.81 24.35
C ASP A 135 32.74 -39.34 24.38
N LEU A 136 33.94 -39.89 24.39
CA LEU A 136 34.17 -41.34 24.43
C LEU A 136 34.54 -41.81 25.85
N ASP A 137 34.43 -40.94 26.86
CA ASP A 137 34.72 -41.32 28.23
C ASP A 137 33.77 -42.44 28.69
N GLY A 138 34.37 -43.57 29.09
CA GLY A 138 33.63 -44.77 29.50
C GLY A 138 33.15 -45.66 28.35
N VAL A 139 33.36 -45.27 27.08
CA VAL A 139 33.04 -46.13 25.92
C VAL A 139 34.18 -47.10 25.69
N THR A 140 33.88 -48.40 25.69
CA THR A 140 34.86 -49.44 25.40
C THR A 140 34.81 -49.87 23.95
N PHE A 141 35.87 -50.52 23.48
CA PHE A 141 35.91 -51.10 22.14
C PHE A 141 34.77 -52.11 21.89
N HIS A 142 34.37 -52.85 22.93
CA HIS A 142 33.26 -53.80 22.83
C HIS A 142 31.94 -53.09 22.53
N ASP A 143 31.70 -51.94 23.16
CA ASP A 143 30.48 -51.14 22.95
C ASP A 143 30.40 -50.62 21.52
N LEU A 144 31.53 -50.20 20.93
CA LEU A 144 31.60 -49.79 19.53
C LEU A 144 31.31 -50.95 18.56
N VAL A 145 31.89 -52.13 18.83
CA VAL A 145 31.66 -53.33 18.00
C VAL A 145 30.19 -53.75 18.06
N ALA A 146 29.58 -53.74 19.25
CA ALA A 146 28.17 -54.08 19.42
C ALA A 146 27.25 -53.16 18.62
N VAL A 147 27.46 -51.85 18.69
CA VAL A 147 26.66 -50.85 17.95
C VAL A 147 26.83 -51.01 16.43
N VAL A 148 28.04 -51.30 15.95
CA VAL A 148 28.28 -51.53 14.52
C VAL A 148 27.61 -52.82 14.05
N GLN A 149 27.65 -53.88 14.84
CA GLN A 149 26.96 -55.14 14.50
C GLN A 149 25.44 -54.95 14.45
N GLU A 150 24.87 -54.27 15.44
CA GLU A 150 23.44 -53.94 15.47
C GLU A 150 23.03 -53.10 14.25
N ALA A 151 23.82 -52.09 13.88
CA ALA A 151 23.55 -51.25 12.71
C ALA A 151 23.65 -52.02 11.38
N LEU A 152 24.54 -53.02 11.29
CA LEU A 152 24.69 -53.87 10.10
C LEU A 152 23.58 -54.91 9.98
N GLU A 153 23.03 -55.39 11.10
CA GLU A 153 21.88 -56.30 11.11
C GLU A 153 20.55 -55.57 10.82
N ALA A 154 20.51 -54.25 11.00
CA ALA A 154 19.35 -53.41 10.74
C ALA A 154 19.24 -52.90 9.28
N ILE A 155 20.19 -53.26 8.40
CA ILE A 155 20.21 -52.95 6.95
C ILE A 155 19.81 -54.20 6.16
#